data_AF-I4EL73-F1
#
_entry.id   AF-I4EL73-F1
#
_cell.length_a   1.000
_cell.length_b   1.000
_cell.length_c   1.000
_cell.angle_alpha   90.00
_cell.angle_beta   90.00
_cell.angle_gamma   90.00
#
_symmetry.space_group_name_H-M   'P 1'
#
loop_
_entity.id
_entity.type
_entity.pdbx_description
1 polymer ?
#
loop_
_entity_poly.entity_id
_entity_poly.type
_entity_poly.pdbx_seq_one_letter_code
_entity_poly.pdbx_strand_id
1 'polypeptide(L)'
;MVRRDQEARTLALRDLERYDALIARQREAERARERAHQMRQEAEQLLEAAFTDEARTEAQRVRSLTHQVVAVAERIVEEQRAATEHLAGQIDLERLLTERRRQEEAEQDRAAEAERARRLTDALAGAKTAIAAGRLQKAKGLLEAATNENPNNPDVVSLLTIIAQRELTVKVIAAEDALRAARREYRRDPATAVARLEVLDVSGLPESLARQVFGEWARACSRLCHERRAIEPLRYAPDPGRGAVLAREEPGGSYVVLSALGLNADWRNGSLVDERQVQRARPLR
;
A
#
# COMPACT_ATOMS: atom_id res chain seq x y z
N MET A 1 -5.45 2.68 -45.46
CA MET A 1 -5.09 3.88 -44.68
C MET A 1 -4.04 3.56 -43.61
N VAL A 2 -4.20 2.49 -42.83
CA VAL A 2 -3.23 2.01 -41.81
C VAL A 2 -1.79 1.81 -42.32
N ARG A 3 -1.60 1.27 -43.53
CA ARG A 3 -0.27 1.00 -44.11
C ARG A 3 0.56 2.26 -44.39
N ARG A 4 -0.09 3.33 -44.91
CA ARG A 4 0.56 4.62 -45.20
C ARG A 4 0.93 5.37 -43.92
N ASP A 5 0.13 5.24 -42.87
CA ASP A 5 0.43 5.84 -41.56
C ASP A 5 1.64 5.16 -40.92
N GLN A 6 1.76 3.84 -41.06
CA GLN A 6 2.89 3.08 -40.52
C GLN A 6 4.21 3.34 -41.28
N GLU A 7 4.15 3.52 -42.60
CA GLU A 7 5.30 3.93 -43.42
C GLU A 7 5.76 5.35 -43.06
N ALA A 8 4.83 6.30 -42.89
CA ALA A 8 5.14 7.66 -42.46
C ALA A 8 5.79 7.70 -41.07
N ARG A 9 5.31 6.89 -40.12
CA ARG A 9 5.92 6.75 -38.78
C ARG A 9 7.31 6.16 -38.83
N THR A 10 7.53 5.15 -39.68
CA THR A 10 8.85 4.50 -39.82
C THR A 10 9.87 5.48 -40.40
N LEU A 11 9.46 6.31 -41.37
CA LEU A 11 10.31 7.35 -41.95
C LEU A 11 10.65 8.44 -40.93
N ALA A 12 9.64 8.92 -40.18
CA ALA A 12 9.81 9.86 -39.08
C ALA A 12 10.79 9.37 -38.00
N LEU A 13 10.71 8.10 -37.59
CA LEU A 13 11.63 7.54 -36.60
C LEU A 13 13.08 7.51 -37.12
N ARG A 14 13.28 7.10 -38.38
CA ARG A 14 14.61 7.10 -39.00
C ARG A 14 15.20 8.51 -39.12
N ASP A 15 14.35 9.48 -39.44
CA ASP A 15 14.73 10.89 -39.53
C ASP A 15 15.14 11.45 -38.15
N LEU A 16 14.44 11.05 -37.09
CA LEU A 16 14.78 11.40 -35.71
C LEU A 16 16.09 10.73 -35.24
N GLU A 17 16.27 9.44 -35.53
CA GLU A 17 17.52 8.71 -35.25
C GLU A 17 18.72 9.35 -35.96
N ARG A 18 18.53 9.77 -37.22
CA ARG A 18 19.56 10.47 -37.99
C ARG A 18 19.89 11.83 -37.39
N TYR A 19 18.88 12.56 -36.91
CA TYR A 19 19.08 13.82 -36.21
C TYR A 19 19.85 13.63 -34.89
N ASP A 20 19.46 12.66 -34.07
CA ASP A 20 20.14 12.33 -32.81
C ASP A 20 21.62 11.96 -33.04
N ALA A 21 21.90 11.19 -34.10
CA ALA A 21 23.26 10.84 -34.49
C ALA A 21 24.10 12.05 -34.92
N LEU A 22 23.52 13.03 -35.61
CA LEU A 22 24.21 14.28 -35.97
C LEU A 22 24.50 15.14 -34.75
N ILE A 23 23.55 15.25 -33.81
CA ILE A 23 23.76 15.95 -32.54
C ILE A 23 24.89 15.30 -31.73
N ALA A 24 24.96 13.97 -31.68
CA ALA A 24 26.04 13.25 -31.02
C ALA A 24 27.41 13.56 -31.67
N ARG A 25 27.50 13.50 -33.00
CA ARG A 25 28.72 13.84 -33.76
C ARG A 25 29.14 15.30 -33.59
N GLN A 26 28.19 16.21 -33.54
CA GLN A 26 28.47 17.63 -33.27
C GLN A 26 29.11 17.82 -31.90
N ARG A 27 28.55 17.18 -30.86
CA ARG A 27 29.13 17.24 -29.50
C ARG A 27 30.53 16.63 -29.44
N GLU A 28 30.78 15.55 -30.17
CA GLU A 28 32.12 14.96 -30.28
C GLU A 28 33.11 15.89 -30.97
N ALA A 29 32.70 16.58 -32.04
CA ALA A 29 33.50 17.57 -32.73
C ALA A 29 33.82 18.79 -31.84
N GLU A 30 32.83 19.27 -31.07
CA GLU A 30 33.01 20.37 -30.11
C GLU A 30 34.04 20.01 -29.03
N ARG A 31 33.95 18.81 -28.45
CA ARG A 31 34.97 18.30 -27.50
C ARG A 31 36.34 18.12 -28.14
N ALA A 32 36.41 17.75 -29.42
CA ALA A 32 37.68 17.67 -30.14
C ALA A 32 38.31 19.05 -30.35
N ARG A 33 37.49 20.07 -30.65
CA ARG A 33 37.92 21.47 -30.75
C ARG A 33 38.44 22.01 -29.41
N GLU A 34 37.72 21.76 -28.32
CA GLU A 34 38.17 22.15 -26.97
C GLU A 34 39.55 21.57 -26.64
N ARG A 35 39.74 20.27 -26.90
CA ARG A 35 41.05 19.62 -26.72
C ARG A 35 42.13 20.21 -27.64
N ALA A 36 41.80 20.52 -28.89
CA ALA A 36 42.75 21.17 -29.81
C ALA A 36 43.18 22.56 -29.32
N HIS A 37 42.27 23.36 -28.77
CA HIS A 37 42.61 24.65 -28.18
C HIS A 37 43.49 24.51 -26.95
N GLN A 38 43.22 23.52 -26.08
CA GLN A 38 44.07 23.24 -24.93
C GLN A 38 45.49 22.85 -25.37
N MET A 39 45.62 21.95 -26.36
CA MET A 39 46.93 21.58 -26.91
C MET A 39 47.69 22.79 -27.48
N ARG A 40 46.98 23.73 -28.13
CA ARG A 40 47.59 24.98 -28.62
C ARG A 40 48.13 25.82 -27.47
N GLN A 41 47.36 25.99 -26.38
CA GLN A 41 47.81 26.74 -25.20
C GLN A 41 49.04 26.10 -24.56
N GLU A 42 49.06 24.76 -24.45
CA GLU A 42 50.23 24.01 -23.93
C GLU A 42 51.45 24.17 -24.85
N ALA A 43 51.25 24.15 -26.18
CA ALA A 43 52.32 24.38 -27.15
C ALA A 43 52.87 25.83 -27.12
N GLU A 44 52.01 26.82 -26.88
CA GLU A 44 52.40 28.21 -26.67
C GLU A 44 53.26 28.35 -25.39
N GLN A 45 52.85 27.73 -24.28
CA GLN A 45 53.61 27.72 -23.03
C GLN A 45 54.97 27.00 -23.18
N LEU A 46 55.00 25.87 -23.91
CA LEU A 46 56.24 25.15 -24.20
C LEU A 46 57.25 26.03 -24.97
N LEU A 47 56.75 26.82 -25.91
CA LEU A 47 57.59 27.75 -26.67
C LEU A 47 58.13 28.88 -25.79
N GLU A 48 57.32 29.43 -24.88
CA GLU A 48 57.76 30.45 -23.91
C GLU A 48 58.83 29.91 -22.94
N ALA A 49 58.71 28.65 -22.54
CA ALA A 49 59.64 27.97 -21.65
C ALA A 49 60.89 27.41 -22.35
N ALA A 50 61.00 27.50 -23.68
CA ALA A 50 62.13 26.93 -24.43
C ALA A 50 63.39 27.82 -24.35
N PHE A 51 64.40 27.34 -23.62
CA PHE A 51 65.63 28.10 -23.35
C PHE A 51 66.75 27.91 -24.38
N THR A 52 66.83 26.74 -25.01
CA THR A 52 67.84 26.42 -26.04
C THR A 52 67.27 26.61 -27.45
N ASP A 53 68.11 26.94 -28.43
CA ASP A 53 67.68 27.13 -29.82
C ASP A 53 67.06 25.86 -30.45
N GLU A 54 67.57 24.68 -30.08
CA GLU A 54 66.99 23.39 -30.49
C GLU A 54 65.57 23.20 -29.92
N ALA A 55 65.40 23.41 -28.60
CA ALA A 55 64.07 23.37 -27.97
C ALA A 55 63.10 24.41 -28.54
N ARG A 56 63.58 25.61 -28.91
CA ARG A 56 62.75 26.65 -29.55
C ARG A 56 62.29 26.23 -30.93
N THR A 57 63.19 25.63 -31.72
CA THR A 57 62.87 25.13 -33.06
C THR A 57 61.81 24.03 -33.00
N GLU A 58 61.94 23.10 -32.05
CA GLU A 58 60.96 22.02 -31.88
C GLU A 58 59.62 22.54 -31.34
N ALA A 59 59.62 23.43 -30.34
CA ALA A 59 58.41 24.06 -29.83
C ALA A 59 57.67 24.88 -30.92
N GLN A 60 58.39 25.53 -31.85
CA GLN A 60 57.79 26.20 -33.01
C GLN A 60 57.09 25.22 -33.97
N ARG A 61 57.66 24.02 -34.17
CA ARG A 61 57.02 22.96 -34.96
C ARG A 61 55.75 22.46 -34.29
N VAL A 62 55.81 22.18 -32.98
CA VAL A 62 54.64 21.76 -32.19
C VAL A 62 53.55 22.82 -32.25
N ARG A 63 53.88 24.11 -32.06
CA ARG A 63 52.93 25.22 -32.18
C ARG A 63 52.29 25.27 -33.57
N SER A 64 53.09 25.16 -34.64
CA SER A 64 52.58 25.15 -36.01
C SER A 64 51.63 23.99 -36.28
N LEU A 65 51.94 22.79 -35.77
CA LEU A 65 51.07 21.62 -35.87
C LEU A 65 49.76 21.83 -35.09
N THR A 66 49.81 22.34 -33.86
CA THR A 66 48.59 22.60 -33.07
C THR A 66 47.69 23.65 -33.71
N HIS A 67 48.24 24.66 -34.38
CA HIS A 67 47.44 25.61 -35.17
C HIS A 67 46.67 24.91 -36.30
N GLN A 68 47.29 23.96 -37.00
CA GLN A 68 46.62 23.18 -38.05
C GLN A 68 45.53 22.29 -37.46
N VAL A 69 45.78 21.65 -36.32
CA VAL A 69 44.79 20.80 -35.63
C VAL A 69 43.57 21.62 -35.18
N VAL A 70 43.77 22.82 -34.63
CA VAL A 70 42.67 23.74 -34.27
C VAL A 70 41.85 24.12 -35.50
N ALA A 71 42.51 24.53 -36.60
CA ALA A 71 41.81 24.92 -37.83
C ALA A 71 40.98 23.76 -38.42
N VAL A 72 41.49 22.53 -38.37
CA VAL A 72 40.75 21.34 -38.79
C VAL A 72 39.56 21.06 -37.87
N ALA A 73 39.74 21.17 -36.56
CA ALA A 73 38.66 20.94 -35.59
C ALA A 73 37.54 21.99 -35.71
N GLU A 74 37.89 23.26 -35.91
CA GLU A 74 36.93 24.35 -36.16
C GLU A 74 36.11 24.09 -37.43
N ARG A 75 36.77 23.70 -38.53
CA ARG A 75 36.07 23.34 -39.78
C ARG A 75 35.10 22.19 -39.58
N ILE A 76 35.49 21.14 -38.87
CA ILE A 76 34.63 19.98 -38.61
C ILE A 76 33.40 20.39 -37.77
N VAL A 77 33.57 21.25 -36.76
CA VAL A 77 32.44 21.75 -35.96
C VAL A 77 31.45 22.52 -36.83
N GLU A 78 31.93 23.42 -37.71
CA GLU A 78 31.05 24.18 -38.62
C GLU A 78 30.34 23.27 -39.63
N GLU A 79 31.03 22.28 -40.21
CA GLU A 79 30.42 21.28 -41.10
C GLU A 79 29.32 20.49 -40.40
N GLN A 80 29.56 20.03 -39.16
CA GLN A 80 28.55 19.30 -38.39
C GLN A 80 27.38 20.20 -38.00
N ARG A 81 27.64 21.45 -37.61
CA ARG A 81 26.59 22.42 -37.27
C ARG A 81 25.69 22.71 -38.47
N ALA A 82 26.27 22.97 -39.63
CA ALA A 82 25.51 23.19 -40.87
C ALA A 82 24.68 21.95 -41.26
N ALA A 83 25.23 20.74 -41.10
CA ALA A 83 24.49 19.50 -41.35
C ALA A 83 23.30 19.32 -40.40
N THR A 84 23.48 19.62 -39.11
CA THR A 84 22.41 19.58 -38.11
C THR A 84 21.32 20.61 -38.40
N GLU A 85 21.70 21.86 -38.69
CA GLU A 85 20.75 22.95 -39.02
C GLU A 85 19.98 22.66 -40.31
N HIS A 86 20.65 22.12 -41.33
CA HIS A 86 20.01 21.71 -42.58
C HIS A 86 18.96 20.61 -42.36
N LEU A 87 19.30 19.58 -41.57
CA LEU A 87 18.38 18.50 -41.28
C LEU A 87 17.21 18.96 -40.39
N ALA A 88 17.48 19.84 -39.42
CA ALA A 88 16.44 20.46 -38.58
C ALA A 88 15.46 21.33 -39.40
N GLY A 89 15.93 22.00 -40.45
CA GLY A 89 15.07 22.79 -41.34
C GLY A 89 14.24 21.96 -42.33
N GLN A 90 14.62 20.71 -42.59
CA GLN A 90 13.89 19.80 -43.49
C GLN A 90 12.82 18.97 -42.78
N ILE A 91 12.99 18.71 -41.49
CA ILE A 91 12.10 17.86 -40.69
C ILE A 91 11.31 18.75 -39.73
N ASP A 92 10.01 18.48 -39.61
CA ASP A 92 9.17 19.03 -38.53
C ASP A 92 9.51 18.34 -37.19
N LEU A 93 10.70 18.66 -36.66
CA LEU A 93 11.32 18.01 -35.51
C LEU A 93 10.46 18.13 -34.24
N GLU A 94 9.85 19.30 -34.03
CA GLU A 94 8.97 19.56 -32.90
C GLU A 94 7.76 18.61 -32.89
N ARG A 95 7.16 18.38 -34.07
CA ARG A 95 6.07 17.42 -34.22
C ARG A 95 6.53 16.00 -33.89
N LEU A 96 7.71 15.59 -34.38
CA LEU A 96 8.22 14.23 -34.15
C LEU A 96 8.59 13.97 -32.68
N LEU A 97 9.20 14.93 -32.00
CA LEU A 97 9.51 14.83 -30.58
C LEU A 97 8.25 14.77 -29.72
N THR A 98 7.24 15.58 -30.06
CA THR A 98 5.94 15.56 -29.38
C THR A 98 5.23 14.22 -29.57
N GLU A 99 5.28 13.66 -30.78
CA GLU A 99 4.71 12.35 -31.08
C GLU A 99 5.43 11.22 -30.35
N ARG A 100 6.77 11.25 -30.31
CA ARG A 100 7.57 10.30 -29.52
C ARG A 100 7.21 10.34 -28.04
N ARG A 101 7.10 11.54 -27.47
CA ARG A 101 6.70 11.72 -26.06
C ARG A 101 5.30 11.15 -25.79
N ARG A 102 4.33 11.40 -26.67
CA ARG A 102 2.99 10.80 -26.56
C ARG A 102 3.01 9.28 -26.64
N GLN A 103 3.87 8.71 -27.48
CA GLN A 103 4.02 7.25 -27.59
C GLN A 103 4.65 6.66 -26.34
N GLU A 104 5.71 7.28 -25.82
CA GLU A 104 6.36 6.87 -24.58
C GLU A 104 5.41 6.97 -23.38
N GLU A 105 4.64 8.06 -23.26
CA GLU A 105 3.59 8.22 -22.23
C GLU A 105 2.51 7.13 -22.37
N ALA A 106 2.02 6.87 -23.58
CA ALA A 106 1.02 5.82 -23.83
C ALA A 106 1.56 4.40 -23.59
N GLU A 107 2.86 4.16 -23.79
CA GLU A 107 3.51 2.89 -23.44
C GLU A 107 3.67 2.74 -21.93
N GLN A 108 4.06 3.81 -21.24
CA GLN A 108 4.15 3.84 -19.77
C GLN A 108 2.79 3.60 -19.13
N ASP A 109 1.74 4.25 -19.63
CA ASP A 109 0.37 4.07 -19.15
C ASP A 109 -0.10 2.63 -19.37
N ARG A 110 0.12 2.08 -20.56
CA ARG A 110 -0.20 0.67 -20.87
C ARG A 110 0.58 -0.31 -19.99
N ALA A 111 1.87 -0.04 -19.74
CA ALA A 111 2.68 -0.86 -18.85
C ALA A 111 2.18 -0.78 -17.40
N ALA A 112 1.82 0.41 -16.92
CA ALA A 112 1.27 0.63 -15.59
C ALA A 112 -0.11 -0.02 -15.41
N GLU A 113 -0.95 0.00 -16.44
CA GLU A 113 -2.23 -0.73 -16.47
C GLU A 113 -2.03 -2.24 -16.46
N ALA A 114 -1.11 -2.75 -17.28
CA ALA A 114 -0.78 -4.17 -17.32
C ALA A 114 -0.24 -4.66 -15.97
N GLU A 115 0.60 -3.86 -15.31
CA GLU A 115 1.13 -4.18 -13.98
C GLU A 115 0.04 -4.14 -12.91
N ARG A 116 -0.88 -3.15 -12.94
CA ARG A 116 -2.05 -3.12 -12.07
C ARG A 116 -2.93 -4.36 -12.26
N ALA A 117 -3.19 -4.78 -13.50
CA ALA A 117 -3.97 -5.97 -13.80
C ALA A 117 -3.30 -7.27 -13.31
N ARG A 118 -1.96 -7.38 -13.44
CA ARG A 118 -1.18 -8.49 -12.90
C ARG A 118 -1.27 -8.55 -11.38
N ARG A 119 -1.01 -7.44 -10.69
CA ARG A 119 -1.10 -7.36 -9.22
C ARG A 119 -2.48 -7.75 -8.70
N LEU A 120 -3.55 -7.33 -9.37
CA LEU A 120 -4.91 -7.75 -9.05
C LEU A 120 -5.09 -9.27 -9.21
N THR A 121 -4.64 -9.83 -10.34
CA THR A 121 -4.75 -11.26 -10.62
C THR A 121 -4.01 -12.11 -9.58
N ASP A 122 -2.78 -11.70 -9.23
CA ASP A 122 -1.95 -12.37 -8.24
C ASP A 122 -2.56 -12.28 -6.83
N ALA A 123 -3.09 -11.12 -6.46
CA ALA A 123 -3.80 -10.94 -5.19
C ALA A 123 -5.03 -11.86 -5.08
N LEU A 124 -5.85 -11.94 -6.14
CA LEU A 124 -7.02 -12.81 -6.19
C LEU A 124 -6.62 -14.30 -6.10
N ALA A 125 -5.60 -14.73 -6.85
CA ALA A 125 -5.10 -16.10 -6.82
C ALA A 125 -4.51 -16.47 -5.44
N GLY A 126 -3.71 -15.57 -4.86
CA GLY A 126 -3.14 -15.71 -3.52
C GLY A 126 -4.22 -15.79 -2.44
N ALA A 127 -5.24 -14.94 -2.52
CA ALA A 127 -6.37 -14.94 -1.59
C ALA A 127 -7.18 -16.25 -1.68
N LYS A 128 -7.50 -16.73 -2.89
CA LYS A 128 -8.17 -18.03 -3.10
C LYS A 128 -7.38 -19.18 -2.47
N THR A 129 -6.07 -19.20 -2.67
CA THR A 129 -5.18 -20.22 -2.09
C THR A 129 -5.14 -20.13 -0.55
N ALA A 130 -5.07 -18.93 0.00
CA ALA A 130 -5.09 -18.71 1.45
C ALA A 130 -6.43 -19.11 2.09
N ILE A 131 -7.56 -18.82 1.42
CA ILE A 131 -8.90 -19.26 1.84
C ILE A 131 -8.98 -20.79 1.83
N ALA A 132 -8.51 -21.45 0.77
CA ALA A 132 -8.49 -22.91 0.68
C ALA A 132 -7.67 -23.54 1.82
N ALA A 133 -6.57 -22.90 2.22
CA ALA A 133 -5.74 -23.33 3.34
C ALA A 133 -6.26 -22.91 4.74
N GLY A 134 -7.45 -22.29 4.83
CA GLY A 134 -8.02 -21.81 6.10
C GLY A 134 -7.33 -20.58 6.71
N ARG A 135 -6.42 -19.93 5.99
CA ARG A 135 -5.64 -18.77 6.47
C ARG A 135 -6.36 -17.45 6.17
N LEU A 136 -7.49 -17.21 6.84
CA LEU A 136 -8.40 -16.09 6.55
C LEU A 136 -7.74 -14.70 6.71
N GLN A 137 -6.94 -14.49 7.75
CA GLN A 137 -6.23 -13.21 7.94
C GLN A 137 -5.21 -12.92 6.84
N LYS A 138 -4.49 -13.96 6.38
CA LYS A 138 -3.57 -13.83 5.24
C LYS A 138 -4.32 -13.50 3.96
N ALA A 139 -5.48 -14.13 3.72
CA ALA A 139 -6.31 -13.84 2.56
C ALA A 139 -6.81 -12.38 2.57
N LYS A 140 -7.23 -11.87 3.73
CA LYS A 140 -7.66 -10.48 3.90
C LYS A 140 -6.53 -9.48 3.62
N GLY A 141 -5.34 -9.72 4.18
CA GLY A 141 -4.17 -8.86 3.92
C GLY A 141 -3.74 -8.83 2.44
N LEU A 142 -3.89 -9.95 1.72
CA LEU A 142 -3.63 -9.98 0.27
C LEU A 142 -4.65 -9.18 -0.55
N LEU A 143 -5.90 -9.10 -0.08
CA LEU A 143 -6.96 -8.36 -0.78
C LEU A 143 -6.97 -6.87 -0.44
N GLU A 144 -6.34 -6.43 0.66
CA GLU A 144 -6.38 -5.03 1.11
C GLU A 144 -5.90 -4.03 0.04
N ALA A 145 -4.75 -4.30 -0.57
CA ALA A 145 -4.23 -3.48 -1.66
C ALA A 145 -5.16 -3.50 -2.88
N ALA A 146 -5.72 -4.67 -3.23
CA ALA A 146 -6.65 -4.82 -4.34
C ALA A 146 -7.98 -4.11 -4.09
N THR A 147 -8.46 -4.05 -2.85
CA THR A 147 -9.67 -3.32 -2.45
C THR A 147 -9.47 -1.81 -2.54
N ASN A 148 -8.30 -1.30 -2.14
CA ASN A 148 -8.00 0.13 -2.23
C ASN A 148 -7.88 0.59 -3.68
N GLU A 149 -7.25 -0.21 -4.54
CA GLU A 149 -7.09 0.11 -5.97
C GLU A 149 -8.37 -0.14 -6.78
N ASN A 150 -9.19 -1.13 -6.40
CA ASN A 150 -10.37 -1.57 -7.15
C ASN A 150 -11.56 -1.93 -6.22
N PRO A 151 -12.17 -0.95 -5.54
CA PRO A 151 -13.17 -1.20 -4.49
C PRO A 151 -14.45 -1.88 -5.02
N ASN A 152 -14.80 -1.67 -6.28
CA ASN A 152 -16.00 -2.22 -6.91
C ASN A 152 -15.74 -3.48 -7.74
N ASN A 153 -14.55 -4.09 -7.63
CA ASN A 153 -14.26 -5.32 -8.36
C ASN A 153 -15.11 -6.49 -7.80
N PRO A 154 -15.91 -7.17 -8.64
CA PRO A 154 -16.85 -8.19 -8.16
C PRO A 154 -16.15 -9.41 -7.55
N ASP A 155 -14.96 -9.77 -8.04
CA ASP A 155 -14.19 -10.89 -7.51
C ASP A 155 -13.63 -10.57 -6.12
N VAL A 156 -13.14 -9.34 -5.92
CA VAL A 156 -12.67 -8.87 -4.61
C VAL A 156 -13.81 -8.88 -3.59
N VAL A 157 -14.97 -8.31 -3.95
CA VAL A 157 -16.17 -8.28 -3.08
C VAL A 157 -16.65 -9.69 -2.74
N SER A 158 -16.67 -10.59 -3.73
CA SER A 158 -17.07 -11.99 -3.54
C SER A 158 -16.13 -12.70 -2.56
N LEU A 159 -14.81 -12.55 -2.72
CA LEU A 159 -13.84 -13.17 -1.82
C LEU A 159 -13.91 -12.61 -0.40
N LEU A 160 -14.09 -11.31 -0.22
CA LEU A 160 -14.29 -10.70 1.10
C LEU A 160 -15.57 -11.22 1.78
N THR A 161 -16.64 -11.43 1.01
CA THR A 161 -17.89 -12.02 1.51
C THR A 161 -17.66 -13.46 1.97
N ILE A 162 -16.93 -14.27 1.19
CA ILE A 162 -16.57 -15.65 1.57
C ILE A 162 -15.73 -15.66 2.86
N ILE A 163 -14.76 -14.75 2.98
CA ILE A 163 -13.93 -14.62 4.19
C ILE A 163 -14.82 -14.30 5.40
N ALA A 164 -15.67 -13.28 5.30
CA ALA A 164 -16.57 -12.88 6.38
C ALA A 164 -17.51 -14.01 6.82
N GLN A 165 -18.06 -14.77 5.87
CA GLN A 165 -18.92 -15.92 6.18
C GLN A 165 -18.15 -17.04 6.91
N ARG A 166 -16.90 -17.31 6.51
CA ARG A 166 -16.06 -18.31 7.18
C ARG A 166 -15.64 -17.85 8.59
N GLU A 167 -15.28 -16.57 8.76
CA GLU A 167 -14.99 -15.99 10.08
C GLU A 167 -16.20 -16.10 11.00
N LEU A 168 -17.40 -15.77 10.50
CA LEU A 168 -18.64 -15.95 11.24
C LEU A 168 -18.87 -17.40 11.64
N THR A 169 -18.63 -18.36 10.73
CA THR A 169 -18.79 -19.79 11.03
C THR A 169 -17.88 -20.24 12.16
N VAL A 170 -16.59 -19.85 12.14
CA VAL A 170 -15.64 -20.16 13.21
C VAL A 170 -16.10 -19.54 14.53
N LYS A 171 -16.56 -18.29 14.49
CA LYS A 171 -17.07 -17.57 15.66
C LYS A 171 -18.30 -18.26 16.27
N VAL A 172 -19.23 -18.72 15.43
CA VAL A 172 -20.42 -19.48 15.85
C VAL A 172 -20.02 -20.78 16.54
N ILE A 173 -19.13 -21.56 15.94
CA ILE A 173 -18.65 -22.83 16.53
C ILE A 173 -18.00 -22.57 17.90
N ALA A 174 -17.12 -21.58 18.00
CA ALA A 174 -16.46 -21.22 19.25
C ALA A 174 -17.48 -20.78 20.33
N ALA A 175 -18.49 -19.99 19.96
CA ALA A 175 -19.54 -19.57 20.88
C ALA A 175 -20.42 -20.74 21.34
N GLU A 176 -20.77 -21.68 20.46
CA GLU A 176 -21.50 -22.89 20.82
C GLU A 176 -20.70 -23.82 21.74
N ASP A 177 -19.41 -24.00 21.47
CA ASP A 177 -18.50 -24.78 22.32
C ASP A 177 -18.38 -24.16 23.71
N ALA A 178 -18.19 -22.84 23.79
CA ALA A 178 -18.12 -22.10 25.04
C ALA A 178 -19.44 -22.19 25.82
N LEU A 179 -20.58 -22.08 25.13
CA LEU A 179 -21.91 -22.25 25.71
C LEU A 179 -22.11 -23.66 26.27
N ARG A 180 -21.74 -24.71 25.50
CA ARG A 180 -21.80 -26.10 25.95
C ARG A 180 -20.91 -26.34 27.16
N ALA A 181 -19.70 -25.78 27.19
CA ALA A 181 -18.81 -25.86 28.33
C ALA A 181 -19.35 -25.13 29.57
N ALA A 182 -19.86 -23.91 29.41
CA ALA A 182 -20.44 -23.13 30.51
C ALA A 182 -21.65 -23.84 31.13
N ARG A 183 -22.53 -24.46 30.32
CA ARG A 183 -23.67 -25.25 30.81
C ARG A 183 -23.26 -26.44 31.67
N ARG A 184 -22.13 -27.09 31.36
CA ARG A 184 -21.59 -28.20 32.16
C ARG A 184 -21.01 -27.72 33.49
N GLU A 185 -20.31 -26.60 33.46
CA GLU A 185 -19.61 -26.07 34.63
C GLU A 185 -20.52 -25.30 35.59
N TYR A 186 -21.58 -24.67 35.07
CA TYR A 186 -22.51 -23.83 35.82
C TYR A 186 -22.97 -24.43 37.16
N ARG A 187 -23.15 -25.75 37.23
CA ARG A 187 -23.61 -26.40 38.47
C ARG A 187 -22.54 -26.52 39.55
N ARG A 188 -21.27 -26.59 39.15
CA ARG A 188 -20.11 -26.85 40.02
C ARG A 188 -19.37 -25.56 40.34
N ASP A 189 -19.16 -24.72 39.33
CA ASP A 189 -18.46 -23.45 39.44
C ASP A 189 -19.12 -22.41 38.52
N PRO A 190 -20.07 -21.61 39.04
CA PRO A 190 -20.70 -20.55 38.26
C PRO A 190 -19.74 -19.40 37.93
N ALA A 191 -18.67 -19.18 38.71
CA ALA A 191 -17.69 -18.13 38.42
C ALA A 191 -16.90 -18.47 37.14
N THR A 192 -16.44 -19.71 36.99
CA THR A 192 -15.79 -20.18 35.76
C THR A 192 -16.73 -20.15 34.56
N ALA A 193 -18.02 -20.48 34.75
CA ALA A 193 -19.02 -20.38 33.69
C ALA A 193 -19.23 -18.93 33.21
N VAL A 194 -19.32 -17.96 34.14
CA VAL A 194 -19.41 -16.52 33.82
C VAL A 194 -18.16 -16.06 33.07
N ALA A 195 -16.97 -16.32 33.61
CA ALA A 195 -15.71 -15.87 33.01
C ALA A 195 -15.51 -16.39 31.57
N ARG A 196 -15.94 -17.63 31.30
CA ARG A 196 -15.88 -18.21 29.95
C ARG A 196 -16.82 -17.53 28.95
N LEU A 197 -18.00 -17.09 29.38
CA LEU A 197 -18.97 -16.43 28.51
C LEU A 197 -18.67 -14.94 28.34
N GLU A 198 -18.15 -14.28 29.37
CA GLU A 198 -17.80 -12.85 29.38
C GLU A 198 -16.76 -12.47 28.32
N VAL A 199 -15.80 -13.37 28.03
CA VAL A 199 -14.79 -13.13 26.99
C VAL A 199 -15.30 -13.33 25.55
N LEU A 200 -16.53 -13.82 25.37
CA LEU A 200 -17.08 -14.04 24.04
C LEU A 200 -17.47 -12.71 23.40
N ASP A 201 -16.93 -12.45 22.22
CA ASP A 201 -17.47 -11.42 21.36
C ASP A 201 -18.82 -11.91 20.78
N VAL A 202 -19.92 -11.33 21.26
CA VAL A 202 -21.27 -11.67 20.80
C VAL A 202 -21.71 -10.86 19.56
N SER A 203 -20.90 -9.91 19.10
CA SER A 203 -21.25 -9.03 17.98
C SER A 203 -21.36 -9.79 16.66
N GLY A 204 -22.48 -9.66 15.94
CA GLY A 204 -22.66 -10.35 14.65
C GLY A 204 -22.90 -11.86 14.74
N LEU A 205 -23.03 -12.44 15.94
CA LEU A 205 -23.55 -13.80 16.08
C LEU A 205 -25.02 -13.87 15.62
N PRO A 206 -25.50 -15.04 15.18
CA PRO A 206 -26.93 -15.28 14.98
C PRO A 206 -27.71 -14.93 16.24
N GLU A 207 -28.81 -14.19 16.08
CA GLU A 207 -29.57 -13.65 17.21
C GLU A 207 -30.04 -14.73 18.19
N SER A 208 -30.43 -15.90 17.68
CA SER A 208 -30.82 -17.05 18.50
C SER A 208 -29.67 -17.53 19.40
N LEU A 209 -28.45 -17.60 18.90
CA LEU A 209 -27.26 -17.99 19.66
C LEU A 209 -26.87 -16.91 20.65
N ALA A 210 -26.87 -15.64 20.25
CA ALA A 210 -26.59 -14.51 21.13
C ALA A 210 -27.55 -14.48 22.34
N ARG A 211 -28.85 -14.72 22.11
CA ARG A 211 -29.85 -14.83 23.18
C ARG A 211 -29.60 -16.04 24.09
N GLN A 212 -29.17 -17.18 23.55
CA GLN A 212 -28.83 -18.34 24.36
C GLN A 212 -27.61 -18.09 25.25
N VAL A 213 -26.54 -17.53 24.68
CA VAL A 213 -25.32 -17.15 25.42
C VAL A 213 -25.67 -16.17 26.55
N PHE A 214 -26.42 -15.11 26.23
CA PHE A 214 -26.86 -14.13 27.21
C PHE A 214 -27.74 -14.75 28.31
N GLY A 215 -28.66 -15.65 27.95
CA GLY A 215 -29.52 -16.34 28.91
C GLY A 215 -28.75 -17.21 29.89
N GLU A 216 -27.78 -17.99 29.41
CA GLU A 216 -26.95 -18.82 30.29
C GLU A 216 -25.97 -17.98 31.12
N TRP A 217 -25.39 -16.92 30.55
CA TRP A 217 -24.56 -15.97 31.29
C TRP A 217 -25.36 -15.31 32.43
N ALA A 218 -26.57 -14.83 32.17
CA ALA A 218 -27.41 -14.20 33.19
C ALA A 218 -27.79 -15.19 34.31
N ARG A 219 -28.07 -16.46 33.99
CA ARG A 219 -28.32 -17.51 34.99
C ARG A 219 -27.08 -17.80 35.82
N ALA A 220 -25.91 -17.91 35.19
CA ALA A 220 -24.64 -18.10 35.88
C ALA A 220 -24.33 -16.93 36.84
N CYS A 221 -24.54 -15.69 36.40
CA CYS A 221 -24.42 -14.50 37.23
C CYS A 221 -25.43 -14.49 38.39
N SER A 222 -26.69 -14.87 38.16
CA SER A 222 -27.72 -14.94 39.22
C SER A 222 -27.30 -15.89 40.35
N ARG A 223 -26.81 -17.08 39.98
CA ARG A 223 -26.27 -18.03 40.95
C ARG A 223 -25.01 -17.53 41.64
N LEU A 224 -24.08 -16.92 40.89
CA LEU A 224 -22.86 -16.34 41.45
C LEU A 224 -23.18 -15.23 42.48
N CYS A 225 -24.15 -14.37 42.18
CA CYS A 225 -24.64 -13.34 43.10
C CYS A 225 -25.21 -13.97 44.37
N HIS A 226 -25.95 -15.06 44.26
CA HIS A 226 -26.47 -15.78 45.42
C HIS A 226 -25.35 -16.39 46.28
N GLU A 227 -24.38 -17.07 45.66
CA GLU A 227 -23.22 -17.66 46.35
C GLU A 227 -22.35 -16.61 47.04
N ARG A 228 -22.19 -15.43 46.43
CA ARG A 228 -21.45 -14.29 46.98
C ARG A 228 -22.28 -13.41 47.93
N ARG A 229 -23.56 -13.71 48.13
CA ARG A 229 -24.50 -12.89 48.91
C ARG A 229 -24.52 -11.42 48.46
N ALA A 230 -24.47 -11.20 47.15
CA ALA A 230 -24.50 -9.88 46.54
C ALA A 230 -25.78 -9.11 46.92
N ILE A 231 -25.64 -7.82 47.18
CA ILE A 231 -26.72 -6.96 47.66
C ILE A 231 -27.45 -6.33 46.47
N GLU A 232 -28.78 -6.49 46.44
CA GLU A 232 -29.67 -5.95 45.40
C GLU A 232 -29.19 -6.20 43.95
N PRO A 233 -28.96 -7.45 43.52
CA PRO A 233 -28.43 -7.70 42.19
C PRO A 233 -29.40 -7.25 41.10
N LEU A 234 -28.91 -6.42 40.17
CA LEU A 234 -29.64 -5.91 39.02
C LEU A 234 -29.03 -6.42 37.71
N ARG A 235 -29.86 -6.48 36.69
CA ARG A 235 -29.50 -6.80 35.31
C ARG A 235 -29.82 -5.62 34.41
N TYR A 236 -28.78 -5.05 33.82
CA TYR A 236 -28.88 -4.05 32.77
C TYR A 236 -28.73 -4.74 31.40
N ALA A 237 -29.68 -4.53 30.49
CA ALA A 237 -29.68 -5.16 29.16
C ALA A 237 -30.16 -4.14 28.12
N PRO A 238 -29.25 -3.34 27.54
CA PRO A 238 -29.63 -2.30 26.58
C PRO A 238 -30.04 -2.88 25.22
N ASP A 239 -29.44 -4.00 24.82
CA ASP A 239 -29.64 -4.64 23.53
C ASP A 239 -29.81 -6.17 23.66
N PRO A 240 -30.50 -6.83 22.71
CA PRO A 240 -30.60 -8.29 22.69
C PRO A 240 -29.22 -8.96 22.65
N GLY A 241 -28.95 -9.83 23.62
CA GLY A 241 -27.70 -10.58 23.69
C GLY A 241 -26.54 -9.85 24.40
N ARG A 242 -26.75 -8.62 24.88
CA ARG A 242 -25.74 -7.81 25.59
C ARG A 242 -26.26 -7.35 26.94
N GLY A 243 -25.37 -7.19 27.92
CA GLY A 243 -25.76 -6.61 29.20
C GLY A 243 -24.70 -6.69 30.28
N ALA A 244 -25.05 -6.17 31.46
CA ALA A 244 -24.24 -6.20 32.66
C ALA A 244 -25.07 -6.64 33.87
N VAL A 245 -24.42 -7.32 34.80
CA VAL A 245 -24.97 -7.58 36.14
C VAL A 245 -24.31 -6.63 37.11
N LEU A 246 -25.14 -5.95 37.90
CA LEU A 246 -24.75 -4.93 38.84
C LEU A 246 -25.12 -5.38 40.25
N ALA A 247 -24.33 -5.01 41.25
CA ALA A 247 -24.70 -5.17 42.64
C ALA A 247 -24.06 -4.08 43.49
N ARG A 248 -24.48 -3.98 44.75
CA ARG A 248 -23.78 -3.16 45.74
C ARG A 248 -22.78 -4.02 46.51
N GLU A 249 -21.63 -3.44 46.82
CA GLU A 249 -20.67 -4.06 47.74
C GLU A 249 -21.13 -3.92 49.20
N GLU A 250 -21.81 -2.82 49.52
CA GLU A 250 -22.35 -2.51 50.85
C GLU A 250 -23.81 -2.03 50.79
N PRO A 251 -24.62 -2.24 51.85
CA PRO A 251 -25.99 -1.73 51.91
C PRO A 251 -26.01 -0.19 51.75
N GLY A 252 -26.72 0.30 50.74
CA GLY A 252 -26.81 1.75 50.44
C GLY A 252 -25.63 2.33 49.63
N GLY A 253 -24.58 1.55 49.35
CA GLY A 253 -23.42 1.98 48.54
C GLY A 253 -23.67 2.00 47.04
N SER A 254 -22.78 2.58 46.24
CA SER A 254 -22.95 2.67 44.78
C SER A 254 -23.03 1.31 44.10
N TYR A 255 -23.74 1.23 42.97
CA TYR A 255 -23.76 0.04 42.14
C TYR A 255 -22.44 -0.11 41.38
N VAL A 256 -21.87 -1.31 41.43
CA VAL A 256 -20.69 -1.72 40.66
C VAL A 256 -21.06 -2.82 39.67
N VAL A 257 -20.35 -2.87 38.55
CA VAL A 257 -20.46 -3.97 37.58
C VAL A 257 -19.79 -5.21 38.18
N LEU A 258 -20.52 -6.33 38.22
CA LEU A 258 -19.98 -7.63 38.62
C LEU A 258 -19.48 -8.44 37.42
N SER A 259 -20.17 -8.34 36.28
CA SER A 259 -19.80 -8.97 35.02
C SER A 259 -20.53 -8.27 33.88
N ALA A 260 -19.91 -8.24 32.71
CA ALA A 260 -20.52 -7.71 31.49
C ALA A 260 -20.36 -8.66 30.31
N LEU A 261 -21.29 -8.61 29.37
CA LEU A 261 -21.28 -9.40 28.15
C LEU A 261 -21.57 -8.49 26.95
N GLY A 262 -20.63 -8.41 26.03
CA GLY A 262 -20.79 -7.68 24.77
C GLY A 262 -20.98 -6.17 24.92
N LEU A 263 -20.58 -5.58 26.05
CA LEU A 263 -20.57 -4.14 26.28
C LEU A 263 -19.17 -3.57 26.08
N ASN A 264 -19.08 -2.24 25.97
CA ASN A 264 -17.83 -1.53 25.75
C ASN A 264 -16.85 -1.69 26.93
N ALA A 265 -15.59 -1.32 26.70
CA ALA A 265 -14.50 -1.46 27.67
C ALA A 265 -14.72 -0.75 29.02
N ASP A 266 -15.67 0.17 29.12
CA ASP A 266 -16.00 0.89 30.36
C ASP A 266 -16.80 0.00 31.34
N TRP A 267 -17.45 -1.06 30.84
CA TRP A 267 -18.24 -2.02 31.61
C TRP A 267 -17.38 -3.20 32.06
N ARG A 268 -16.42 -2.94 32.96
CA ARG A 268 -15.55 -3.97 33.55
C ARG A 268 -15.97 -4.24 34.98
N ASN A 269 -15.63 -5.43 35.48
CA ASN A 269 -15.82 -5.77 36.89
C ASN A 269 -15.19 -4.69 37.79
N GLY A 270 -15.98 -4.19 38.76
CA GLY A 270 -15.60 -3.13 39.69
C GLY A 270 -15.85 -1.70 39.18
N SER A 271 -16.24 -1.51 37.92
CA SER A 271 -16.62 -0.18 37.43
C SER A 271 -17.87 0.33 38.13
N LEU A 272 -17.85 1.60 38.56
CA LEU A 272 -19.02 2.31 39.07
C LEU A 272 -20.03 2.55 37.94
N VAL A 273 -21.32 2.51 38.29
CA VAL A 273 -22.42 2.65 37.35
C VAL A 273 -23.24 3.90 37.64
N ASP A 274 -23.57 4.65 36.59
CA ASP A 274 -24.40 5.84 36.70
C ASP A 274 -25.83 5.51 37.09
N GLU A 275 -26.45 6.39 37.87
CA GLU A 275 -27.82 6.22 38.37
C GLU A 275 -28.85 6.04 37.24
N ARG A 276 -28.63 6.67 36.08
CA ARG A 276 -29.49 6.51 34.89
C ARG A 276 -29.50 5.08 34.34
N GLN A 277 -28.38 4.37 34.43
CA GLN A 277 -28.26 2.98 33.97
C GLN A 277 -28.90 2.03 34.98
N VAL A 278 -28.74 2.32 36.28
CA VAL A 278 -29.40 1.60 37.38
C VAL A 278 -30.93 1.68 37.26
N GLN A 279 -31.49 2.85 36.97
CA GLN A 279 -32.94 3.02 36.78
C GLN A 279 -33.52 2.21 35.62
N ARG A 280 -32.71 1.92 34.60
CA ARG A 280 -33.09 1.10 33.43
C ARG A 280 -32.85 -0.39 33.66
N ALA A 281 -32.13 -0.76 34.72
CA ALA A 281 -31.87 -2.15 35.06
C ALA A 281 -33.12 -2.80 35.71
N ARG A 282 -33.19 -4.13 35.62
CA ARG A 282 -34.26 -4.93 36.22
C ARG A 282 -33.68 -5.84 37.29
N PRO A 283 -34.44 -6.22 38.33
CA PRO A 283 -33.98 -7.20 39.30
C PRO A 283 -33.48 -8.47 38.62
N LEU A 284 -32.30 -8.95 39.02
CA LEU A 284 -31.76 -10.22 38.55
C LEU A 284 -32.58 -11.34 39.20
N ARG A 285 -33.16 -12.22 38.38
CA ARG A 285 -33.95 -13.37 38.82
C ARG A 285 -33.15 -14.66 38.74
#